data_AF-A0AAV1REL2-F1
#
_entry.id   AF-A0AAV1REL2-F1
#
_cell.length_a   1.000
_cell.length_b   1.000
_cell.length_c   1.000
_cell.angle_alpha   90.00
_cell.angle_beta   90.00
_cell.angle_gamma   90.00
#
_symmetry.space_group_name_H-M   'P 1'
#
loop_
_entity.id
_entity.type
_entity.pdbx_description
1 polymer ?
#
loop_
_entity_poly.entity_id
_entity_poly.type
_entity_poly.pdbx_seq_one_letter_code
_entity_poly.pdbx_strand_id
1 'polypeptide(L)'
;MRERTVASLIHLGAAPGLLTDPTPKSPTGRTPADLASANGHKGISGFLAESSLSAHLSSLNLEKQDGDAAESSGTQALQTVSGCNATPVNDADLPSGLSLKDSLAAVCNATQAAARIHQVFRVQSFQKKQLKEYGDDKFGMSHEHALSLIAVKSQKAGQYDEPVHAAIRIQNKFRGWKGRKEFLIIRQRIVKIQAHVRGHQVRKNYKKIIWSVGILDKVILRWRRKGSGLRGFKSEALTDGSSMQVVSSKDDDDDFLKEGRRQTEERSQIALARVKSMHQYPEAREQYHRLRNVVAEIQETKAMYEWANNSEAMAEFDDLIDLETLLDDDTFMPTDP
;
A
#
# COMPACT_ATOMS: atom_id res chain seq x y z
N MET A 1 12.37 10.49 -31.98
CA MET A 1 13.32 10.57 -30.85
C MET A 1 12.62 10.43 -29.50
N ARG A 2 11.71 11.32 -29.10
CA ARG A 2 11.05 11.28 -27.77
C ARG A 2 10.27 9.99 -27.47
N GLU A 3 9.51 9.49 -28.44
CA GLU A 3 8.73 8.25 -28.29
C GLU A 3 9.65 7.05 -28.02
N ARG A 4 10.71 6.88 -28.82
CA ARG A 4 11.73 5.84 -28.62
C ARG A 4 12.42 5.92 -27.26
N THR A 5 12.83 7.11 -26.81
CA THR A 5 13.46 7.24 -25.49
C THR A 5 12.53 6.85 -24.34
N VAL A 6 11.25 7.23 -24.41
CA VAL A 6 10.27 6.85 -23.38
C VAL A 6 10.05 5.35 -23.38
N ALA A 7 9.89 4.73 -24.56
CA ALA A 7 9.73 3.29 -24.70
C ALA A 7 10.94 2.52 -24.14
N SER A 8 12.17 2.93 -24.47
CA SER A 8 13.39 2.30 -23.96
C SER A 8 13.50 2.42 -22.43
N LEU A 9 13.16 3.57 -21.85
CA LEU A 9 13.21 3.75 -20.39
C LEU A 9 12.23 2.83 -19.66
N ILE A 10 10.99 2.72 -20.15
CA ILE A 10 10.00 1.81 -19.56
C ILE A 10 10.45 0.35 -19.70
N HIS A 11 11.03 0.00 -20.85
CA HIS A 11 11.57 -1.33 -21.08
C HIS A 11 12.75 -1.67 -20.12
N LEU A 12 13.60 -0.69 -19.80
CA LEU A 12 14.67 -0.81 -18.80
C LEU A 12 14.16 -0.84 -17.35
N GLY A 13 12.84 -0.83 -17.14
CA GLY A 13 12.23 -0.93 -15.81
C GLY A 13 12.06 0.41 -15.08
N ALA A 14 12.11 1.55 -15.79
CA ALA A 14 11.79 2.83 -15.18
C ALA A 14 10.34 2.85 -14.67
N ALA A 15 10.12 3.29 -13.43
CA ALA A 15 8.81 3.34 -12.82
C ALA A 15 7.96 4.53 -13.36
N PRO A 16 6.90 4.29 -14.15
CA PRO A 16 6.08 5.37 -14.73
C PRO A 16 5.22 6.12 -13.71
N GLY A 17 5.05 5.57 -12.50
CA GLY A 17 4.27 6.17 -11.42
C GLY A 17 5.06 7.03 -10.42
N LEU A 18 6.38 7.18 -10.60
CA LEU A 18 7.22 7.92 -9.66
C LEU A 18 6.88 9.42 -9.66
N LEU A 19 6.92 10.05 -8.48
CA LEU A 19 6.58 11.46 -8.32
C LEU A 19 7.82 12.34 -8.37
N THR A 20 7.66 13.53 -8.95
CA THR A 20 8.63 14.62 -8.83
C THR A 20 8.54 15.29 -7.46
N ASP A 21 9.64 15.94 -7.04
CA ASP A 21 9.72 16.65 -5.77
C ASP A 21 8.58 17.68 -5.61
N PRO A 22 8.01 17.80 -4.40
CA PRO A 22 6.93 18.73 -4.14
C PRO A 22 7.42 20.16 -4.35
N THR A 23 6.78 20.88 -5.27
CA THR A 23 7.04 22.30 -5.52
C THR A 23 5.85 23.12 -5.04
N PRO A 24 5.98 24.43 -4.75
CA PRO A 24 4.85 25.27 -4.37
C PRO A 24 3.72 25.32 -5.42
N LYS A 25 4.00 24.95 -6.68
CA LYS A 25 3.00 24.82 -7.76
C LYS A 25 2.32 23.43 -7.81
N SER A 26 2.90 22.43 -7.16
CA SER A 26 2.39 21.05 -7.12
C SER A 26 2.82 20.40 -5.79
N PRO A 27 2.07 20.62 -4.70
CA PRO A 27 2.44 20.16 -3.36
C PRO A 27 2.45 18.63 -3.23
N THR A 28 1.71 17.92 -4.09
CA THR A 28 1.62 16.45 -4.11
C THR A 28 2.56 15.77 -5.12
N GLY A 29 3.45 16.54 -5.75
CA GLY A 29 4.31 16.09 -6.85
C GLY A 29 3.55 15.94 -8.18
N ARG A 30 4.28 15.72 -9.28
CA ARG A 30 3.70 15.41 -10.61
C ARG A 30 4.24 14.09 -11.13
N THR A 31 3.36 13.33 -11.79
CA THR A 31 3.76 12.11 -12.50
C THR A 31 4.40 12.44 -13.86
N PRO A 32 5.24 11.54 -14.42
CA PRO A 32 5.72 11.65 -15.79
C PRO A 32 4.58 11.86 -16.81
N ALA A 33 3.43 11.22 -16.59
CA ALA A 33 2.25 11.40 -17.42
C ALA A 33 1.69 12.84 -17.35
N ASP A 34 1.67 13.45 -16.18
CA ASP A 34 1.22 14.85 -16.00
C ASP A 34 2.17 15.85 -16.64
N LEU A 35 3.49 15.60 -16.55
CA LEU A 35 4.50 16.42 -17.22
C LEU A 35 4.37 16.34 -18.74
N ALA A 36 4.20 15.14 -19.29
CA ALA A 36 3.97 14.94 -20.71
C ALA A 36 2.70 15.67 -21.19
N SER A 37 1.62 15.62 -20.41
CA SER A 37 0.38 16.32 -20.75
C SER A 37 0.50 17.84 -20.67
N ALA A 38 1.21 18.36 -19.65
CA ALA A 38 1.48 19.79 -19.50
C ALA A 38 2.30 20.35 -20.67
N ASN A 39 3.16 19.52 -21.27
CA ASN A 39 3.93 19.84 -22.47
C ASN A 39 3.16 19.59 -23.79
N GLY A 40 1.88 19.22 -23.73
CA GLY A 40 1.03 18.99 -24.91
C GLY A 40 1.12 17.58 -25.52
N HIS A 41 1.96 16.69 -24.99
CA HIS A 41 2.13 15.32 -25.48
C HIS A 41 1.08 14.38 -24.89
N LYS A 42 -0.14 14.47 -25.39
CA LYS A 42 -1.28 13.67 -24.91
C LYS A 42 -1.12 12.17 -25.17
N GLY A 43 -0.51 11.77 -26.29
CA GLY A 43 -0.26 10.36 -26.61
C GLY A 43 0.72 9.69 -25.65
N ILE A 44 1.86 10.34 -25.43
CA ILE A 44 2.88 9.90 -24.46
C ILE A 44 2.33 9.92 -23.03
N SER A 45 1.55 10.95 -22.69
CA SER A 45 0.87 11.04 -21.39
C SER A 45 -0.09 9.87 -21.15
N GLY A 46 -0.91 9.51 -22.15
CA GLY A 46 -1.81 8.37 -22.08
C GLY A 46 -1.06 7.04 -21.90
N PHE A 47 0.01 6.82 -22.64
CA PHE A 47 0.83 5.60 -22.51
C PHE A 47 1.48 5.46 -21.13
N LEU A 48 2.08 6.54 -20.61
CA LEU A 48 2.68 6.55 -19.28
C LEU A 48 1.63 6.36 -18.18
N ALA A 49 0.44 6.94 -18.35
CA ALA A 49 -0.68 6.76 -17.43
C ALA A 49 -1.18 5.31 -17.40
N GLU A 50 -1.38 4.68 -18.57
CA GLU A 50 -1.75 3.25 -18.65
C GLU A 50 -0.67 2.36 -18.04
N SER A 51 0.59 2.59 -18.39
CA SER A 51 1.73 1.83 -17.86
C SER A 51 1.83 1.97 -16.33
N SER A 52 1.54 3.16 -15.78
CA SER A 52 1.51 3.39 -14.33
C SER A 52 0.39 2.63 -13.62
N LEU A 53 -0.80 2.57 -14.19
CA LEU A 53 -1.92 1.82 -13.64
C LEU A 53 -1.68 0.32 -13.69
N SER A 54 -1.12 -0.17 -14.80
CA SER A 54 -0.76 -1.58 -14.99
C SER A 54 0.37 -2.00 -14.04
N ALA A 55 1.42 -1.19 -13.90
CA ALA A 55 2.51 -1.46 -12.95
C ALA A 55 2.01 -1.49 -11.50
N HIS A 56 1.17 -0.53 -11.11
CA HIS A 56 0.59 -0.47 -9.76
C HIS A 56 -0.31 -1.69 -9.48
N LEU A 57 -1.11 -2.12 -10.46
CA LEU A 57 -1.92 -3.33 -10.35
C LEU A 57 -1.06 -4.59 -10.21
N SER A 58 0.05 -4.70 -10.96
CA SER A 58 0.98 -5.82 -10.84
C SER A 58 1.61 -5.87 -9.44
N SER A 59 2.04 -4.73 -8.90
CA SER A 59 2.55 -4.65 -7.52
C SER A 59 1.53 -5.11 -6.48
N LEU A 60 0.26 -4.68 -6.61
CA LEU A 60 -0.81 -5.07 -5.68
C LEU A 60 -1.19 -6.57 -5.77
N ASN A 61 -0.99 -7.21 -6.92
CA ASN A 61 -1.22 -8.65 -7.07
C ASN A 61 -0.09 -9.50 -6.47
N LEU A 62 1.16 -9.02 -6.50
CA LEU A 62 2.30 -9.72 -5.92
C LEU A 62 2.18 -9.79 -4.38
N GLU A 63 1.78 -8.69 -3.73
CA GLU A 63 1.55 -8.65 -2.28
C GLU A 63 0.50 -9.66 -1.78
N LYS A 64 -0.44 -10.08 -2.66
CA LYS A 64 -1.42 -11.11 -2.32
C LYS A 64 -0.85 -12.54 -2.39
N GLN A 65 0.09 -12.81 -3.30
CA GLN A 65 0.69 -14.15 -3.41
C GLN A 65 1.64 -14.44 -2.24
N ASP A 66 2.32 -13.42 -1.71
CA ASP A 66 3.24 -13.57 -0.57
C ASP A 66 2.50 -13.75 0.78
N GLY A 67 1.20 -13.47 0.83
CA GLY A 67 0.37 -13.55 2.05
C GLY A 67 -0.49 -14.80 2.19
N ASP A 68 -0.86 -15.47 1.10
CA ASP A 68 -1.82 -16.59 1.10
C ASP A 68 -1.25 -17.83 0.38
N ALA A 69 -0.41 -18.59 1.09
CA ALA A 69 -0.14 -20.00 0.78
C ALA A 69 -1.15 -20.96 1.44
N ALA A 70 -2.23 -20.45 2.05
CA ALA A 70 -3.27 -21.25 2.69
C ALA A 70 -4.69 -20.75 2.31
N GLU A 71 -5.27 -21.42 1.32
CA GLU A 71 -6.71 -21.61 1.10
C GLU A 71 -7.64 -20.37 1.06
N SER A 72 -7.84 -19.81 -0.14
CA SER A 72 -9.19 -19.72 -0.72
C SER A 72 -9.12 -19.65 -2.25
N SER A 73 -9.25 -20.82 -2.87
CA SER A 73 -9.56 -20.94 -4.29
C SER A 73 -11.01 -20.50 -4.50
N GLY A 74 -11.19 -19.31 -5.06
CA GLY A 74 -12.52 -18.75 -5.29
C GLY A 74 -12.44 -17.39 -5.99
N THR A 75 -12.11 -17.41 -7.29
CA THR A 75 -12.01 -16.29 -8.26
C THR A 75 -10.61 -15.87 -8.68
N GLN A 76 -9.76 -16.85 -9.03
CA GLN A 76 -8.68 -16.62 -9.97
C GLN A 76 -9.26 -16.55 -11.39
N ALA A 77 -9.90 -15.42 -11.71
CA ALA A 77 -10.25 -15.08 -13.10
C ALA A 77 -8.97 -14.58 -13.80
N LEU A 78 -8.11 -15.54 -14.15
CA LEU A 78 -7.19 -15.46 -15.27
C LEU A 78 -8.02 -15.24 -16.54
N GLN A 79 -8.34 -13.98 -16.79
CA GLN A 79 -8.47 -13.46 -18.14
C GLN A 79 -8.32 -11.94 -18.06
N THR A 80 -7.17 -11.47 -18.51
CA THR A 80 -7.09 -10.29 -19.37
C THR A 80 -8.33 -10.32 -20.27
N VAL A 81 -9.29 -9.44 -20.03
CA VAL A 81 -10.48 -9.32 -20.87
C VAL A 81 -10.02 -8.67 -22.16
N SER A 82 -9.41 -9.48 -23.02
CA SER A 82 -9.53 -9.37 -24.47
C SER A 82 -11.01 -9.60 -24.80
N GLY A 83 -11.84 -8.59 -24.51
CA GLY A 83 -13.29 -8.71 -24.52
C GLY A 83 -13.94 -7.33 -24.56
N CYS A 84 -13.64 -6.57 -25.61
CA CYS A 84 -14.58 -5.61 -26.18
C CYS A 84 -14.78 -6.05 -27.63
N ASN A 85 -15.76 -6.93 -27.80
CA ASN A 85 -16.34 -7.50 -29.01
C ASN A 85 -15.83 -6.90 -30.34
N ALA A 86 -14.99 -7.68 -31.03
CA ALA A 86 -14.74 -7.55 -32.45
C ALA A 86 -16.05 -7.81 -33.21
N THR A 87 -16.59 -6.77 -33.85
CA THR A 87 -17.41 -6.96 -35.04
C THR A 87 -16.45 -7.29 -36.19
N PRO A 88 -16.59 -8.43 -36.90
CA PRO A 88 -15.78 -8.71 -38.06
C PRO A 88 -16.40 -7.94 -39.23
N VAL A 89 -16.02 -6.68 -39.37
CA VAL A 89 -16.28 -5.95 -40.62
C VAL A 89 -14.95 -5.91 -41.35
N ASN A 90 -14.87 -6.73 -42.39
CA ASN A 90 -13.92 -6.56 -43.48
C ASN A 90 -14.05 -5.12 -43.97
N ASP A 91 -13.02 -4.30 -43.82
CA ASP A 91 -12.77 -3.17 -44.70
C ASP A 91 -11.34 -2.65 -44.51
N ALA A 92 -10.60 -2.75 -45.61
CA ALA A 92 -9.37 -2.08 -46.01
C ALA A 92 -8.47 -1.43 -44.92
N ASP A 93 -7.22 -1.91 -44.88
CA ASP A 93 -6.02 -1.29 -44.30
C ASP A 93 -5.99 0.25 -44.38
N LEU A 94 -6.58 0.91 -43.39
CA LEU A 94 -6.33 2.32 -43.11
C LEU A 94 -5.64 2.45 -41.75
N PRO A 95 -4.41 2.99 -41.67
CA PRO A 95 -3.63 3.06 -40.42
C PRO A 95 -4.37 3.77 -39.26
N SER A 96 -5.33 4.64 -39.57
CA SER A 96 -6.18 5.32 -38.60
C SER A 96 -7.16 4.39 -37.85
N GLY A 97 -7.55 3.25 -38.42
CA GLY A 97 -8.45 2.29 -37.79
C GLY A 97 -7.78 1.46 -36.69
N LEU A 98 -6.50 1.11 -36.87
CA LEU A 98 -5.69 0.38 -35.89
C LEU A 98 -5.38 1.25 -34.67
N SER A 99 -4.97 2.50 -34.90
CA SER A 99 -4.74 3.49 -33.84
C SER A 99 -5.98 3.72 -32.95
N LEU A 100 -7.17 3.71 -33.54
CA LEU A 100 -8.42 3.81 -32.78
C LEU A 100 -8.66 2.59 -31.89
N LYS A 101 -8.53 1.38 -32.43
CA LYS A 101 -8.70 0.12 -31.69
C LYS A 101 -7.74 0.04 -30.50
N ASP A 102 -6.48 0.39 -30.73
CA ASP A 102 -5.44 0.40 -29.70
C ASP A 102 -5.72 1.42 -28.59
N SER A 103 -6.19 2.62 -28.97
CA SER A 103 -6.57 3.63 -27.97
C SER A 103 -7.79 3.22 -27.14
N LEU A 104 -8.75 2.49 -27.73
CA LEU A 104 -9.91 1.95 -27.00
C LEU A 104 -9.49 0.84 -26.04
N ALA A 105 -8.62 -0.08 -26.49
CA ALA A 105 -8.06 -1.11 -25.64
C ALA A 105 -7.33 -0.50 -24.43
N ALA A 106 -6.56 0.56 -24.65
CA ALA A 106 -5.87 1.29 -23.58
C ALA A 106 -6.85 1.87 -22.54
N VAL A 107 -7.96 2.48 -23.00
CA VAL A 107 -9.00 3.00 -22.09
C VAL A 107 -9.64 1.86 -21.29
N CYS A 108 -9.98 0.74 -21.93
CA CYS A 108 -10.56 -0.43 -21.26
C CYS A 108 -9.59 -1.03 -20.22
N ASN A 109 -8.32 -1.21 -20.58
CA ASN A 109 -7.29 -1.70 -19.66
C ASN A 109 -7.10 -0.76 -18.47
N ALA A 110 -6.95 0.54 -18.73
CA ALA A 110 -6.76 1.54 -17.68
C ALA A 110 -7.96 1.58 -16.72
N THR A 111 -9.19 1.58 -17.26
CA THR A 111 -10.43 1.55 -16.45
C THR A 111 -10.56 0.28 -15.62
N GLN A 112 -10.27 -0.89 -16.20
CA GLN A 112 -10.26 -2.14 -15.45
C GLN A 112 -9.18 -2.14 -14.35
N ALA A 113 -7.98 -1.63 -14.66
CA ALA A 113 -6.89 -1.54 -13.70
C ALA A 113 -7.23 -0.62 -12.53
N ALA A 114 -7.74 0.59 -12.79
CA ALA A 114 -8.17 1.52 -11.76
C ALA A 114 -9.30 0.96 -10.89
N ALA A 115 -10.28 0.27 -11.49
CA ALA A 115 -11.36 -0.38 -10.74
C ALA A 115 -10.83 -1.47 -9.79
N ARG A 116 -9.88 -2.29 -10.26
CA ARG A 116 -9.23 -3.32 -9.44
C ARG A 116 -8.40 -2.71 -8.32
N ILE A 117 -7.62 -1.66 -8.60
CA ILE A 117 -6.86 -0.90 -7.59
C ILE A 117 -7.80 -0.38 -6.48
N HIS A 118 -8.91 0.25 -6.86
CA HIS A 118 -9.89 0.75 -5.89
C HIS A 118 -10.52 -0.37 -5.06
N GLN A 119 -10.84 -1.51 -5.68
CA GLN A 119 -11.37 -2.68 -4.98
C GLN A 119 -10.37 -3.24 -3.96
N VAL A 120 -9.09 -3.37 -4.34
CA VAL A 120 -8.03 -3.84 -3.43
C VAL A 120 -7.91 -2.93 -2.22
N PHE A 121 -7.84 -1.61 -2.43
CA PHE A 121 -7.76 -0.67 -1.32
C PHE A 121 -9.01 -0.72 -0.43
N ARG A 122 -10.21 -0.92 -1.00
CA ARG A 122 -11.44 -1.08 -0.22
C ARG A 122 -11.37 -2.31 0.70
N VAL A 123 -10.89 -3.43 0.19
CA VAL A 123 -10.71 -4.67 0.97
C VAL A 123 -9.65 -4.48 2.06
N GLN A 124 -8.48 -3.93 1.72
CA GLN A 124 -7.41 -3.66 2.70
C GLN A 124 -7.87 -2.69 3.80
N SER A 125 -8.68 -1.68 3.45
CA SER A 125 -9.27 -0.76 4.45
C SER A 125 -10.17 -1.49 5.43
N PHE A 126 -11.00 -2.38 4.90
CA PHE A 126 -11.96 -3.13 5.68
C PHE A 126 -11.21 -4.08 6.62
N GLN A 127 -10.23 -4.82 6.11
CA GLN A 127 -9.35 -5.69 6.92
C GLN A 127 -8.65 -4.90 8.03
N LYS A 128 -8.09 -3.73 7.73
CA LYS A 128 -7.44 -2.89 8.75
C LYS A 128 -8.44 -2.38 9.81
N LYS A 129 -9.66 -2.01 9.41
CA LYS A 129 -10.72 -1.61 10.35
C LYS A 129 -11.12 -2.78 11.25
N GLN A 130 -11.29 -3.97 10.68
CA GLN A 130 -11.58 -5.20 11.43
C GLN A 130 -10.47 -5.51 12.44
N LEU A 131 -9.20 -5.42 12.04
CA LEU A 131 -8.05 -5.61 12.94
C LEU A 131 -8.00 -4.57 14.07
N LYS A 132 -8.41 -3.31 13.82
CA LYS A 132 -8.47 -2.28 14.86
C LYS A 132 -9.60 -2.53 15.86
N GLU A 133 -10.75 -2.99 15.36
CA GLU A 133 -11.94 -3.29 16.17
C GLU A 133 -11.77 -4.56 17.02
N TYR A 134 -11.13 -5.60 16.46
CA TYR A 134 -10.78 -6.83 17.18
C TYR A 134 -9.47 -6.75 17.98
N GLY A 135 -8.55 -5.84 17.64
CA GLY A 135 -7.24 -5.71 18.29
C GLY A 135 -7.26 -5.09 19.69
N ASP A 136 -8.36 -4.42 20.07
CA ASP A 136 -8.58 -3.92 21.43
C ASP A 136 -9.39 -4.92 22.29
N ASP A 137 -10.06 -5.89 21.65
CA ASP A 137 -10.88 -6.87 22.35
C ASP A 137 -10.06 -8.12 22.64
N LYS A 138 -9.58 -8.20 23.89
CA LYS A 138 -9.10 -9.42 24.51
C LYS A 138 -10.21 -10.48 24.55
N PHE A 139 -10.66 -11.07 23.45
CA PHE A 139 -11.35 -12.37 23.36
C PHE A 139 -11.91 -12.56 21.95
N GLY A 140 -11.50 -13.61 21.23
CA GLY A 140 -12.21 -13.99 20.02
C GLY A 140 -11.45 -14.97 19.12
N MET A 141 -11.32 -16.22 19.57
CA MET A 141 -11.09 -17.35 18.66
C MET A 141 -12.09 -17.24 17.50
N SER A 142 -11.64 -17.38 16.26
CA SER A 142 -12.51 -17.34 15.08
C SER A 142 -13.66 -18.34 15.27
N HIS A 143 -14.89 -17.82 15.18
CA HIS A 143 -16.14 -18.57 15.31
C HIS A 143 -16.21 -19.75 14.32
N GLU A 144 -15.45 -19.68 13.24
CA GLU A 144 -15.33 -20.68 12.18
C GLU A 144 -14.53 -21.92 12.62
N HIS A 145 -13.48 -21.77 13.45
CA HIS A 145 -12.74 -22.90 14.02
C HIS A 145 -13.43 -23.54 15.23
N ALA A 146 -14.31 -22.79 15.91
CA ALA A 146 -15.08 -23.31 17.04
C ALA A 146 -16.20 -24.26 16.59
N LEU A 147 -16.86 -23.99 15.45
CA LEU A 147 -17.92 -24.84 14.92
C LEU A 147 -17.42 -26.15 14.31
N SER A 148 -16.26 -26.13 13.64
CA SER A 148 -15.63 -27.34 13.10
C SER A 148 -15.16 -28.29 14.20
N LEU A 149 -14.74 -27.78 15.36
CA LEU A 149 -14.39 -28.61 16.52
C LEU A 149 -15.60 -29.27 17.20
N ILE A 150 -16.79 -28.67 17.11
CA ILE A 150 -18.01 -29.17 17.76
C ILE A 150 -18.65 -30.29 16.92
N ALA A 151 -18.55 -30.23 15.59
CA ALA A 151 -19.12 -31.25 14.70
C ALA A 151 -18.42 -32.62 14.78
N VAL A 152 -17.14 -32.67 15.14
CA VAL A 152 -16.33 -33.91 15.18
C VAL A 152 -16.51 -34.71 16.48
N LYS A 153 -17.16 -34.14 17.51
CA LYS A 153 -17.14 -34.69 18.87
C LYS A 153 -18.38 -35.51 19.27
N SER A 154 -19.10 -36.09 18.31
CA SER A 154 -20.18 -37.04 18.57
C SER A 154 -19.76 -38.47 18.23
N GLN A 155 -18.75 -39.02 18.92
CA GLN A 155 -18.56 -40.47 19.00
C GLN A 155 -17.55 -40.82 20.11
N LYS A 156 -17.94 -41.75 20.98
CA LYS A 156 -17.22 -42.33 22.14
C LYS A 156 -17.48 -41.64 23.49
N ALA A 157 -18.68 -41.88 24.01
CA ALA A 157 -18.88 -42.03 25.45
C ALA A 157 -18.22 -43.36 25.88
N GLY A 158 -17.12 -43.27 26.62
CA GLY A 158 -16.38 -44.44 27.07
C GLY A 158 -15.23 -44.05 28.00
N GLN A 159 -15.54 -43.91 29.29
CA GLN A 159 -14.64 -44.00 30.44
C GLN A 159 -13.21 -43.42 30.29
N TYR A 160 -13.07 -42.09 30.29
CA TYR A 160 -11.78 -41.39 30.54
C TYR A 160 -11.96 -40.02 31.23
N ASP A 161 -12.96 -39.87 32.12
CA ASP A 161 -13.37 -38.54 32.62
C ASP A 161 -12.57 -37.97 33.81
N GLU A 162 -11.85 -38.80 34.56
CA GLU A 162 -11.14 -38.35 35.78
C GLU A 162 -10.03 -37.30 35.49
N PRO A 163 -9.06 -37.53 34.57
CA PRO A 163 -8.01 -36.54 34.29
C PRO A 163 -8.57 -35.31 33.55
N VAL A 164 -9.62 -35.47 32.74
CA VAL A 164 -10.26 -34.36 32.02
C VAL A 164 -10.99 -33.44 33.00
N HIS A 165 -11.75 -34.00 33.95
CA HIS A 165 -12.41 -33.24 35.01
C HIS A 165 -11.40 -32.52 35.92
N ALA A 166 -10.29 -33.17 36.28
CA ALA A 166 -9.21 -32.53 37.03
C ALA A 166 -8.61 -31.33 36.27
N ALA A 167 -8.31 -31.50 34.97
CA ALA A 167 -7.79 -30.43 34.13
C ALA A 167 -8.76 -29.24 34.03
N ILE A 168 -10.06 -29.49 33.86
CA ILE A 168 -11.10 -28.44 33.80
C ILE A 168 -11.15 -27.67 35.13
N ARG A 169 -11.07 -28.34 36.29
CA ARG A 169 -11.06 -27.69 37.60
C ARG A 169 -9.84 -26.77 37.78
N ILE A 170 -8.67 -27.21 37.34
CA ILE A 170 -7.43 -26.42 37.37
C ILE A 170 -7.55 -25.20 36.44
N GLN A 171 -8.02 -25.40 35.21
CA GLN A 171 -8.23 -24.32 34.24
C GLN A 171 -9.22 -23.28 34.76
N ASN A 172 -10.33 -23.71 35.37
CA ASN A 172 -11.32 -22.81 35.96
C ASN A 172 -10.73 -21.98 37.12
N LYS A 173 -9.92 -22.60 37.99
CA LYS A 173 -9.20 -21.88 39.06
C LYS A 173 -8.20 -20.88 38.49
N PHE A 174 -7.46 -21.25 37.44
CA PHE A 174 -6.51 -20.35 36.77
C PHE A 174 -7.21 -19.16 36.11
N ARG A 175 -8.30 -19.39 35.36
CA ARG A 175 -9.08 -18.33 34.71
C ARG A 175 -9.63 -17.34 35.74
N GLY A 176 -10.17 -17.84 36.85
CA GLY A 176 -10.66 -17.00 37.94
C GLY A 176 -9.54 -16.21 38.63
N TRP A 177 -8.38 -16.83 38.87
CA TRP A 177 -7.21 -16.16 39.45
C TRP A 177 -6.65 -15.07 38.52
N LYS A 178 -6.52 -15.37 37.22
CA LYS A 178 -6.07 -14.42 36.19
C LYS A 178 -6.97 -13.19 36.14
N GLY A 179 -8.30 -13.40 36.09
CA GLY A 179 -9.28 -12.30 36.10
C GLY A 179 -9.19 -11.42 37.34
N ARG A 180 -9.07 -12.01 38.54
CA ARG A 180 -8.89 -11.25 39.79
C ARG A 180 -7.58 -10.45 39.80
N LYS A 181 -6.48 -11.02 39.30
CA LYS A 181 -5.19 -10.34 39.21
C LYS A 181 -5.26 -9.14 38.27
N GLU A 182 -5.85 -9.30 37.08
CA GLU A 182 -6.03 -8.19 36.13
C GLU A 182 -6.93 -7.10 36.69
N PHE A 183 -8.05 -7.46 37.34
CA PHE A 183 -8.95 -6.51 37.99
C PHE A 183 -8.25 -5.66 39.05
N LEU A 184 -7.42 -6.27 39.90
CA LEU A 184 -6.67 -5.55 40.93
C LEU A 184 -5.68 -4.54 40.33
N ILE A 185 -4.97 -4.92 39.27
CA ILE A 185 -4.04 -4.03 38.57
C ILE A 185 -4.80 -2.84 37.95
N ILE A 186 -5.90 -3.09 37.26
CA ILE A 186 -6.73 -2.05 36.65
C ILE A 186 -7.29 -1.11 37.71
N ARG A 187 -7.86 -1.66 38.79
CA ARG A 187 -8.40 -0.87 39.91
C ARG A 187 -7.33 0.00 40.56
N GLN A 188 -6.12 -0.52 40.77
CA GLN A 188 -5.00 0.25 41.34
C GLN A 188 -4.62 1.43 40.43
N ARG A 189 -4.58 1.22 39.11
CA ARG A 189 -4.30 2.29 38.13
C ARG A 189 -5.40 3.36 38.14
N ILE A 190 -6.67 2.95 38.12
CA ILE A 190 -7.82 3.87 38.17
C ILE A 190 -7.78 4.72 39.43
N VAL A 191 -7.57 4.12 40.61
CA VAL A 191 -7.51 4.85 41.88
C VAL A 191 -6.34 5.86 41.89
N LYS A 192 -5.17 5.52 41.33
CA LYS A 192 -4.04 6.46 41.19
C LYS A 192 -4.39 7.67 40.32
N ILE A 193 -5.04 7.44 39.18
CA ILE A 193 -5.49 8.52 38.27
C ILE A 193 -6.51 9.39 38.98
N GLN A 194 -7.52 8.78 39.61
CA GLN A 194 -8.56 9.51 40.34
C GLN A 194 -7.98 10.38 41.47
N ALA A 195 -6.99 9.88 42.22
CA ALA A 195 -6.30 10.66 43.24
C ALA A 195 -5.53 11.85 42.65
N HIS A 196 -4.84 11.65 41.52
CA HIS A 196 -4.12 12.72 40.82
C HIS A 196 -5.06 13.80 40.30
N VAL A 197 -6.21 13.44 39.72
CA VAL A 197 -7.21 14.38 39.21
C VAL A 197 -7.81 15.20 40.36
N ARG A 198 -8.23 14.54 41.45
CA ARG A 198 -8.75 15.25 42.65
C ARG A 198 -7.72 16.22 43.23
N GLY A 199 -6.46 15.79 43.34
CA GLY A 199 -5.36 16.66 43.80
C GLY A 199 -5.01 17.79 42.83
N HIS A 200 -5.11 17.57 41.51
CA HIS A 200 -4.91 18.62 40.52
C HIS A 200 -6.00 19.69 40.61
N GLN A 201 -7.26 19.30 40.77
CA GLN A 201 -8.39 20.21 40.88
C GLN A 201 -8.22 21.18 42.06
N VAL A 202 -7.83 20.68 43.24
CA VAL A 202 -7.55 21.52 44.41
C VAL A 202 -6.37 22.46 44.15
N ARG A 203 -5.27 21.95 43.60
CA ARG A 203 -4.07 22.77 43.29
C ARG A 203 -4.37 23.87 42.26
N LYS A 204 -5.22 23.61 41.27
CA LYS A 204 -5.66 24.60 40.28
C LYS A 204 -6.38 25.77 40.95
N ASN A 205 -7.28 25.47 41.90
CA ASN A 205 -7.98 26.50 42.66
C ASN A 205 -7.04 27.26 43.60
N TYR A 206 -6.15 26.54 44.30
CA TYR A 206 -5.18 27.15 45.22
C TYR A 206 -4.16 28.05 44.51
N LYS A 207 -3.70 27.68 43.32
CA LYS A 207 -2.82 28.53 42.48
C LYS A 207 -3.44 29.88 42.17
N LYS A 208 -4.77 29.95 41.92
CA LYS A 208 -5.46 31.24 41.69
C LYS A 208 -5.36 32.15 42.93
N ILE A 209 -5.57 31.58 44.12
CA ILE A 209 -5.48 32.32 45.38
C ILE A 209 -4.05 32.85 45.59
N ILE A 210 -3.04 31.99 45.47
CA ILE A 210 -1.63 32.41 45.59
C ILE A 210 -1.28 33.48 44.57
N TRP A 211 -1.74 33.36 43.33
CA TRP A 211 -1.46 34.35 42.29
C TRP A 211 -2.05 35.73 42.66
N SER A 212 -3.30 35.76 43.12
CA SER A 212 -3.94 36.99 43.62
C SER A 212 -3.22 37.60 44.82
N VAL A 213 -2.83 36.78 45.80
CA VAL A 213 -2.04 37.22 46.97
C VAL A 213 -0.69 37.77 46.53
N GLY A 214 -0.01 37.12 45.59
CA GLY A 214 1.26 37.58 45.05
C GLY A 214 1.14 38.94 44.36
N ILE A 215 0.06 39.20 43.61
CA ILE A 215 -0.20 40.53 43.04
C ILE A 215 -0.41 41.56 44.15
N LEU A 216 -1.24 41.24 45.15
CA LEU A 216 -1.53 42.14 46.27
C LEU A 216 -0.25 42.49 47.05
N ASP A 217 0.58 41.50 47.36
CA ASP A 217 1.85 41.68 48.03
C ASP A 217 2.79 42.57 47.21
N LYS A 218 2.88 42.36 45.89
CA LYS A 218 3.69 43.21 45.01
C LYS A 218 3.17 44.65 44.99
N VAL A 219 1.85 44.85 44.97
CA VAL A 219 1.22 46.18 45.05
C VAL A 219 1.51 46.85 46.40
N ILE A 220 1.35 46.14 47.52
CA ILE A 220 1.63 46.65 48.87
C ILE A 220 3.12 47.00 49.02
N LEU A 221 4.02 46.13 48.60
CA LEU A 221 5.47 46.37 48.64
C LEU A 221 5.85 47.58 47.78
N ARG A 222 5.20 47.77 46.63
CA ARG A 222 5.42 48.92 45.74
C ARG A 222 4.87 50.22 46.34
N TRP A 223 3.70 50.18 46.98
CA TRP A 223 3.10 51.32 47.69
C TRP A 223 3.98 51.75 48.87
N ARG A 224 4.46 50.80 49.69
CA ARG A 224 5.39 51.06 50.80
C ARG A 224 6.72 51.66 50.33
N ARG A 225 7.22 51.28 49.15
CA ARG A 225 8.47 51.82 48.57
C ARG A 225 8.33 53.19 47.90
N LYS A 226 7.17 53.88 47.99
CA LYS A 226 6.93 55.24 47.43
C LYS A 226 7.29 55.38 45.92
N GLY A 227 7.04 54.37 45.10
CA GLY A 227 7.40 54.40 43.67
C GLY A 227 6.31 55.02 42.77
N SER A 228 6.57 56.21 42.22
CA SER A 228 5.75 56.89 41.20
C SER A 228 5.69 56.12 39.87
N GLY A 229 4.49 55.90 39.34
CA GLY A 229 4.21 55.66 37.92
C GLY A 229 4.52 54.26 37.34
N LEU A 230 3.56 53.69 36.59
CA LEU A 230 3.77 52.59 35.64
C LEU A 230 4.44 53.14 34.38
N ARG A 231 5.78 53.03 34.28
CA ARG A 231 6.49 53.25 33.02
C ARG A 231 7.14 51.94 32.59
N GLY A 232 6.61 51.34 31.53
CA GLY A 232 7.31 50.30 30.77
C GLY A 232 6.79 48.86 30.94
N PHE A 233 5.54 48.60 30.58
CA PHE A 233 5.21 47.33 29.94
C PHE A 233 4.55 47.65 28.60
N LYS A 234 5.32 47.48 27.52
CA LYS A 234 4.79 47.50 26.16
C LYS A 234 3.94 46.24 26.01
N SER A 235 2.66 46.42 25.72
CA SER A 235 1.82 45.34 25.22
C SER A 235 2.27 45.05 23.80
N GLU A 236 3.08 44.01 23.64
CA GLU A 236 3.35 43.42 22.34
C GLU A 236 2.11 42.62 21.92
N ALA A 237 1.58 43.00 20.77
CA ALA A 237 0.51 42.40 19.98
C ALA A 237 -0.19 41.16 20.57
N LEU A 238 -1.38 41.40 21.12
CA LEU A 238 -2.50 40.46 21.07
C LEU A 238 -2.90 40.28 19.60
N THR A 239 -2.39 39.24 18.95
CA THR A 239 -3.14 38.55 17.88
C THR A 239 -3.83 37.35 18.51
N ASP A 240 -5.11 37.55 18.82
CA ASP A 240 -6.09 36.49 19.03
C ASP A 240 -6.16 35.61 17.77
N GLY A 241 -6.13 34.30 17.96
CA GLY A 241 -6.12 33.35 16.86
C GLY A 241 -6.06 31.88 17.27
N SER A 242 -7.08 31.44 18.00
CA SER A 242 -7.67 30.10 17.84
C SER A 242 -6.90 28.86 18.36
N SER A 243 -7.49 28.28 19.42
CA SER A 243 -7.64 26.84 19.64
C SER A 243 -6.39 25.96 19.67
N MET A 244 -5.81 25.81 20.87
CA MET A 244 -5.08 24.57 21.21
C MET A 244 -6.07 23.40 21.22
N GLN A 245 -6.24 22.77 20.06
CA GLN A 245 -6.81 21.44 19.97
C GLN A 245 -5.69 20.46 20.34
N VAL A 246 -5.77 19.92 21.55
CA VAL A 246 -5.07 18.69 21.93
C VAL A 246 -5.74 17.59 21.12
N VAL A 247 -5.22 17.32 19.92
CA VAL A 247 -5.64 16.18 19.11
C VAL A 247 -5.04 14.92 19.72
N SER A 248 -5.93 13.98 19.95
CA SER A 248 -5.68 12.59 20.26
C SER A 248 -4.65 12.03 19.27
N SER A 249 -3.47 11.63 19.76
CA SER A 249 -2.38 11.05 18.96
C SER A 249 -2.71 9.69 18.33
N LYS A 250 -3.97 9.25 18.35
CA LYS A 250 -4.46 8.04 17.67
C LYS A 250 -5.23 8.36 16.38
N ASP A 251 -5.66 9.60 16.19
CA ASP A 251 -6.40 10.02 14.99
C ASP A 251 -5.47 10.53 13.88
N ASP A 252 -4.30 11.08 14.22
CA ASP A 252 -3.34 11.62 13.25
C ASP A 252 -2.74 10.53 12.34
N ASP A 253 -2.42 9.35 12.89
CA ASP A 253 -1.89 8.22 12.10
C ASP A 253 -2.96 7.65 11.13
N ASP A 254 -4.24 7.70 11.52
CA ASP A 254 -5.35 7.30 10.66
C ASP A 254 -5.67 8.36 9.60
N ASP A 255 -5.51 9.64 9.93
CA ASP A 255 -5.73 10.74 8.98
C ASP A 255 -4.66 10.73 7.88
N PHE A 256 -3.40 10.50 8.23
CA PHE A 256 -2.31 10.32 7.26
C PHE A 256 -2.59 9.17 6.27
N LEU A 257 -3.05 8.02 6.76
CA LEU A 257 -3.31 6.84 5.91
C LEU A 257 -4.59 6.96 5.08
N LYS A 258 -5.59 7.71 5.57
CA LYS A 258 -6.75 8.11 4.76
C LYS A 258 -6.35 9.08 3.66
N GLU A 259 -5.49 10.04 3.97
CA GLU A 259 -5.01 11.03 3.02
C GLU A 259 -4.13 10.40 1.94
N GLY A 260 -3.20 9.50 2.31
CA GLY A 260 -2.39 8.75 1.34
C GLY A 260 -3.21 7.87 0.39
N ARG A 261 -4.30 7.27 0.90
CA ARG A 261 -5.29 6.55 0.06
C ARG A 261 -5.98 7.50 -0.90
N ARG A 262 -6.51 8.62 -0.40
CA ARG A 262 -7.22 9.62 -1.20
C ARG A 262 -6.32 10.12 -2.34
N GLN A 263 -5.06 10.42 -2.04
CA GLN A 263 -4.07 10.80 -3.05
C GLN A 263 -3.84 9.70 -4.10
N THR A 264 -3.80 8.43 -3.69
CA THR A 264 -3.60 7.31 -4.62
C THR A 264 -4.82 7.09 -5.53
N GLU A 265 -6.03 7.25 -4.99
CA GLU A 265 -7.28 7.23 -5.77
C GLU A 265 -7.36 8.41 -6.73
N GLU A 266 -7.10 9.64 -6.25
CA GLU A 266 -7.04 10.84 -7.09
C GLU A 266 -6.03 10.68 -8.22
N ARG A 267 -4.84 10.13 -7.95
CA ARG A 267 -3.83 9.82 -8.98
C ARG A 267 -4.33 8.80 -10.00
N SER A 268 -5.02 7.75 -9.54
CA SER A 268 -5.60 6.74 -10.43
C SER A 268 -6.67 7.34 -11.34
N GLN A 269 -7.51 8.24 -10.82
CA GLN A 269 -8.51 8.97 -11.58
C GLN A 269 -7.89 9.98 -12.57
N ILE A 270 -6.83 10.68 -12.16
CA ILE A 270 -6.07 11.59 -13.04
C ILE A 270 -5.44 10.78 -14.19
N ALA A 271 -4.82 9.64 -13.91
CA ALA A 271 -4.27 8.75 -14.93
C ALA A 271 -5.35 8.28 -15.92
N LEU A 272 -6.54 7.89 -15.43
CA LEU A 272 -7.69 7.58 -16.29
C LEU A 272 -8.11 8.77 -17.17
N ALA A 273 -8.15 9.97 -16.61
CA ALA A 273 -8.48 11.17 -17.38
C ALA A 273 -7.44 11.43 -18.48
N ARG A 274 -6.14 11.16 -18.22
CA ARG A 274 -5.09 11.25 -19.25
C ARG A 274 -5.28 10.24 -20.37
N VAL A 275 -5.56 8.96 -20.05
CA VAL A 275 -5.82 7.92 -21.08
C VAL A 275 -7.07 8.26 -21.89
N LYS A 276 -8.15 8.72 -21.24
CA LYS A 276 -9.36 9.21 -21.93
C LYS A 276 -9.04 10.41 -22.83
N SER A 277 -8.22 11.35 -22.37
CA SER A 277 -7.82 12.50 -23.18
C SER A 277 -6.98 12.07 -24.40
N MET A 278 -6.07 11.11 -24.26
CA MET A 278 -5.32 10.54 -25.37
C MET A 278 -6.27 9.94 -26.41
N HIS A 279 -7.28 9.19 -25.95
CA HIS A 279 -8.30 8.64 -26.84
C HIS A 279 -9.20 9.70 -27.49
N GLN A 280 -9.35 10.91 -26.98
CA GLN A 280 -10.24 11.91 -27.62
C GLN A 280 -9.62 12.59 -28.84
N TYR A 281 -8.30 12.76 -28.87
CA TYR A 281 -7.61 13.50 -29.94
C TYR A 281 -6.94 12.54 -30.94
N PRO A 282 -7.19 12.66 -32.26
CA PRO A 282 -6.65 11.73 -33.25
C PRO A 282 -5.11 11.73 -33.29
N GLU A 283 -4.48 12.90 -33.22
CA GLU A 283 -3.01 13.04 -33.16
C GLU A 283 -2.40 12.32 -31.95
N ALA A 284 -3.12 12.31 -30.82
CA ALA A 284 -2.68 11.63 -29.60
C ALA A 284 -2.82 10.11 -29.70
N ARG A 285 -3.87 9.61 -30.37
CA ARG A 285 -4.05 8.18 -30.66
C ARG A 285 -2.93 7.66 -31.55
N GLU A 286 -2.57 8.41 -32.59
CA GLU A 286 -1.49 8.03 -33.50
C GLU A 286 -0.15 8.01 -32.79
N GLN A 287 0.13 9.00 -31.95
CA GLN A 287 1.32 9.03 -31.11
C GLN A 287 1.37 7.85 -30.13
N TYR A 288 0.25 7.49 -29.50
CA TYR A 288 0.15 6.34 -28.63
C TYR A 288 0.41 5.02 -29.39
N HIS A 289 -0.19 4.86 -30.57
CA HIS A 289 0.00 3.68 -31.42
C HIS A 289 1.45 3.52 -31.88
N ARG A 290 2.11 4.59 -32.34
CA ARG A 290 3.54 4.56 -32.67
C ARG A 290 4.39 4.17 -31.48
N LEU A 291 4.11 4.71 -30.31
CA LEU A 291 4.84 4.40 -29.08
C LEU A 291 4.68 2.94 -28.68
N ARG A 292 3.47 2.39 -28.82
CA ARG A 292 3.16 0.97 -28.56
C ARG A 292 3.94 0.05 -29.51
N ASN A 293 3.98 0.37 -30.80
CA ASN A 293 4.76 -0.41 -31.78
C ASN A 293 6.25 -0.40 -31.46
N VAL A 294 6.80 0.77 -31.10
CA VAL A 294 8.20 0.88 -30.69
C VAL A 294 8.51 0.04 -29.44
N VAL A 295 7.59 -0.02 -28.47
CA VAL A 295 7.76 -0.88 -27.29
C VAL A 295 7.77 -2.35 -27.68
N ALA A 296 6.91 -2.77 -28.61
CA ALA A 296 6.90 -4.13 -29.14
C ALA A 296 8.22 -4.45 -29.86
N GLU A 297 8.71 -3.56 -30.74
CA GLU A 297 10.01 -3.69 -31.40
C GLU A 297 11.17 -3.88 -30.39
N ILE A 298 11.19 -3.09 -29.30
CA ILE A 298 12.22 -3.20 -28.26
C ILE A 298 12.09 -4.52 -27.47
N GLN A 299 10.87 -5.00 -27.22
CA GLN A 299 10.64 -6.28 -26.56
C GLN A 299 11.09 -7.46 -27.43
N GLU A 300 10.77 -7.44 -28.73
CA GLU A 300 11.18 -8.46 -29.69
C GLU A 300 12.70 -8.51 -29.85
N THR A 301 13.36 -7.35 -29.97
CA THR A 301 14.82 -7.30 -30.07
C THR A 301 15.51 -7.80 -28.80
N LYS A 302 14.96 -7.52 -27.61
CA LYS A 302 15.45 -8.12 -26.36
C LYS A 302 15.26 -9.62 -26.33
N ALA A 303 14.08 -10.13 -26.70
CA ALA A 303 13.81 -11.57 -26.75
C ALA A 303 14.75 -12.30 -27.70
N MET A 304 15.06 -11.70 -28.85
CA MET A 304 16.02 -12.23 -29.83
C MET A 304 17.45 -12.26 -29.28
N TYR A 305 17.87 -11.22 -28.55
CA TYR A 305 19.18 -11.17 -27.90
C TYR A 305 19.30 -12.16 -26.72
N GLU A 306 18.25 -12.29 -25.90
CA GLU A 306 18.20 -13.29 -24.81
C GLU A 306 18.19 -14.73 -25.35
N TRP A 307 17.48 -14.97 -26.46
CA TRP A 307 17.53 -16.26 -27.17
C TRP A 307 18.94 -16.58 -27.66
N ALA A 308 19.62 -15.62 -28.30
CA ALA A 308 20.98 -15.80 -28.79
C ALA A 308 21.97 -16.11 -27.65
N ASN A 309 21.91 -15.37 -26.54
CA ASN A 309 22.77 -15.60 -25.39
C ASN A 309 22.49 -16.94 -24.68
N ASN A 310 21.24 -17.38 -24.60
CA ASN A 310 20.89 -18.68 -24.02
C ASN A 310 21.30 -19.85 -24.94
N SER A 311 21.33 -19.64 -26.26
CA SER A 311 21.83 -20.62 -27.23
C SER A 311 23.35 -20.73 -27.22
N GLU A 312 24.07 -19.62 -27.02
CA GLU A 312 25.53 -19.57 -26.93
C GLU A 312 26.04 -20.19 -25.62
N ALA A 313 25.34 -19.98 -24.50
CA ALA A 313 25.62 -20.64 -23.22
C ALA A 313 25.39 -22.16 -23.25
N MET A 314 24.58 -22.67 -24.19
CA MET A 314 24.39 -24.11 -24.40
C MET A 314 25.50 -24.70 -25.29
N ALA A 315 26.12 -23.90 -26.16
CA ALA A 315 27.25 -24.31 -27.00
C ALA A 315 28.57 -24.38 -26.21
N GLU A 316 28.76 -23.55 -25.19
CA GLU A 316 29.97 -23.56 -24.33
C GLU A 316 30.04 -24.77 -23.38
N PHE A 317 28.93 -25.51 -23.17
CA PHE A 317 28.91 -26.75 -22.38
C PHE A 317 29.23 -28.01 -23.20
N ASP A 318 29.10 -27.95 -24.53
CA ASP A 318 29.30 -29.09 -25.44
C ASP A 318 30.79 -29.35 -25.74
N ASP A 319 31.64 -28.32 -25.62
CA ASP A 319 33.10 -28.41 -25.81
C ASP A 319 33.84 -29.14 -24.66
N LEU A 320 33.14 -29.57 -23.59
CA LEU A 320 33.75 -30.31 -22.48
C LEU A 320 33.49 -31.84 -22.54
N ILE A 321 32.70 -32.32 -23.52
CA ILE A 321 32.36 -33.75 -23.66
C ILE A 321 33.42 -34.51 -24.49
N ASP A 322 34.36 -33.83 -25.16
CA ASP A 322 35.39 -34.46 -26.01
C ASP A 322 36.67 -34.89 -25.25
N LEU A 323 36.54 -35.28 -23.98
CA LEU A 323 37.65 -35.84 -23.17
C LEU A 323 37.47 -37.33 -22.85
N GLU A 324 36.30 -37.92 -23.13
CA GLU A 324 36.01 -39.34 -22.92
C GLU A 324 36.44 -40.21 -24.12
N THR A 325 36.67 -39.61 -25.28
CA THR A 325 37.09 -40.25 -26.54
C THR A 325 38.60 -40.54 -26.63
N LEU A 326 39.40 -40.11 -25.66
CA LEU A 326 40.87 -40.20 -25.68
C LEU A 326 41.47 -41.26 -24.73
N LEU A 327 40.63 -42.08 -24.08
CA LEU A 327 41.05 -43.03 -23.04
C LEU A 327 40.78 -44.51 -23.37
N ASP A 328 40.28 -44.82 -24.56
CA ASP A 328 39.86 -46.18 -24.94
C ASP A 328 40.77 -46.86 -25.98
N ASP A 329 42.07 -46.54 -25.96
CA ASP A 329 43.08 -47.20 -26.80
C ASP A 329 44.19 -47.81 -25.94
N ASP A 330 43.87 -48.94 -25.30
CA ASP A 330 44.84 -49.99 -24.95
C ASP A 330 44.10 -51.22 -24.39
N THR A 331 44.00 -52.30 -25.19
CA THR A 331 44.15 -53.72 -24.79
C THR A 331 43.41 -54.64 -25.77
N PHE A 332 44.11 -55.13 -26.80
CA PHE A 332 43.80 -56.42 -27.42
C PHE A 332 45.10 -57.07 -27.91
N MET A 333 45.65 -57.99 -27.10
CA MET A 333 46.60 -59.00 -27.56
C MET A 333 45.85 -60.33 -27.70
N PRO A 334 45.91 -61.02 -28.86
CA PRO A 334 45.32 -62.33 -29.01
C PRO A 334 46.23 -63.41 -28.39
N THR A 335 45.65 -64.28 -27.56
CA THR A 335 46.26 -65.54 -27.13
C THR A 335 45.76 -66.66 -28.04
N ASP A 336 46.64 -67.25 -28.85
CA ASP A 336 46.40 -68.53 -29.50
C ASP A 336 46.92 -69.68 -28.63
N PRO A 337 46.29 -70.89 -28.69
CA PRO A 337 46.68 -72.06 -27.90
C PRO A 337 47.93 -72.80 -28.39
#